data_AF-A0A7K2KXV7-F1
#
_entry.id   AF-A0A7K2KXV7-F1
#
_cell.length_a   1.000
_cell.length_b   1.000
_cell.length_c   1.000
_cell.angle_alpha   90.00
_cell.angle_beta   90.00
_cell.angle_gamma   90.00
#
_symmetry.space_group_name_H-M   'P 1'
#
loop_
_entity.id
_entity.type
_entity.pdbx_description
1 polymer ?
#
loop_
_entity_poly.entity_id
_entity_poly.type
_entity_poly.pdbx_seq_one_letter_code
_entity_poly.pdbx_strand_id
1 'polypeptide(L)' 'MTEQQQVSDDGVMTRIGQAMMLLHGGDREEARNRFGLIWQQIGPDGDPLHRCTLAHYMADAQDDPDTELAWDL' A
#
# COMPACT_ATOMS: atom_id res chain seq x y z
N MET A 1 -1.38 -24.33 9.23
CA MET A 1 -1.53 -22.88 9.48
C MET A 1 -1.05 -22.02 8.30
N THR A 2 -0.66 -22.61 7.17
CA THR A 2 -0.10 -21.94 5.98
C THR A 2 -1.17 -21.46 4.98
N GLU A 3 -2.29 -22.16 4.84
CA GLU A 3 -3.31 -21.82 3.85
C GLU A 3 -4.08 -20.52 4.18
N GLN A 4 -4.31 -20.23 5.47
CA GLN A 4 -4.99 -18.99 5.88
C GLN A 4 -4.10 -17.76 5.70
N GLN A 5 -2.78 -17.91 5.86
CA GLN A 5 -1.78 -16.87 5.66
C GLN A 5 -1.66 -16.50 4.16
N GLN A 6 -1.67 -17.50 3.26
CA GLN A 6 -1.63 -17.27 1.81
C GLN A 6 -2.88 -16.57 1.27
N VAL A 7 -4.08 -16.95 1.75
CA VAL A 7 -5.33 -16.29 1.32
C VAL A 7 -5.40 -14.84 1.84
N SER A 8 -4.85 -14.55 3.02
CA SER A 8 -4.70 -13.16 3.49
C SER A 8 -3.66 -12.37 2.69
N ASP A 9 -2.61 -13.04 2.20
CA ASP A 9 -1.54 -12.45 1.38
C ASP A 9 -2.06 -11.97 0.02
N ASP A 10 -2.72 -12.88 -0.71
CA ASP A 10 -3.31 -12.59 -2.01
C ASP A 10 -4.36 -11.47 -1.92
N GLY A 11 -5.10 -11.41 -0.80
CA GLY A 11 -6.10 -10.38 -0.54
C GLY A 11 -5.51 -9.00 -0.23
N VAL A 12 -4.32 -8.91 0.38
CA VAL A 12 -3.62 -7.64 0.58
C VAL A 12 -3.05 -7.13 -0.75
N MET A 13 -2.33 -7.98 -1.48
CA MET A 13 -1.73 -7.59 -2.76
C MET A 13 -2.78 -7.19 -3.80
N THR A 14 -3.92 -7.88 -3.84
CA THR A 14 -5.04 -7.49 -4.73
C THR A 14 -5.55 -6.09 -4.41
N ARG A 15 -5.66 -5.71 -3.14
CA ARG A 15 -6.16 -4.39 -2.73
C ARG A 15 -5.12 -3.28 -2.96
N ILE A 16 -3.83 -3.59 -2.79
CA ILE A 16 -2.75 -2.69 -3.22
C ILE A 16 -2.87 -2.46 -4.73
N GLY A 17 -3.08 -3.53 -5.52
CA GLY A 17 -3.34 -3.46 -6.95
C GLY A 17 -4.50 -2.54 -7.34
N GLN A 18 -5.62 -2.63 -6.64
CA GLN A 18 -6.79 -1.77 -6.87
C GLN A 18 -6.51 -0.29 -6.56
N ALA A 19 -5.76 -0.01 -5.49
CA ALA A 19 -5.37 1.35 -5.14
C ALA A 19 -4.36 1.93 -6.16
N MET A 20 -3.44 1.11 -6.67
CA MET A 20 -2.55 1.51 -7.78
C MET A 20 -3.32 1.92 -9.03
N MET A 21 -4.42 1.24 -9.36
CA MET A 21 -5.20 1.61 -10.56
C MET A 21 -5.81 3.01 -10.43
N LEU A 22 -6.18 3.43 -9.22
CA LEU A 22 -6.66 4.79 -8.94
C LEU A 22 -5.53 5.81 -9.09
N LEU A 23 -4.35 5.50 -8.53
CA LEU A 23 -3.14 6.31 -8.66
C LEU A 23 -2.79 6.55 -10.14
N HIS A 24 -2.74 5.49 -10.95
CA HIS A 24 -2.48 5.58 -12.39
C HIS A 24 -3.61 6.32 -13.15
N GLY A 25 -4.84 6.23 -12.66
CA GLY A 25 -5.98 7.00 -13.17
C GLY A 25 -5.94 8.49 -12.81
N GLY A 26 -4.97 8.92 -11.99
CA GLY A 26 -4.81 10.30 -11.53
C GLY A 26 -5.59 10.63 -10.25
N ASP A 27 -6.35 9.67 -9.70
CA ASP A 27 -7.08 9.83 -8.45
C ASP A 27 -6.16 9.55 -7.24
N ARG A 28 -5.21 10.47 -7.05
CA ARG A 28 -4.15 10.37 -6.04
C ARG A 28 -4.69 10.42 -4.61
N GLU A 29 -5.72 11.22 -4.36
CA GLU A 29 -6.32 11.34 -3.02
C GLU A 29 -7.00 10.03 -2.60
N GLU A 30 -7.84 9.46 -3.46
CA GLU A 30 -8.49 8.18 -3.16
C GLU A 30 -7.47 7.03 -3.05
N ALA A 31 -6.42 7.04 -3.88
CA ALA A 31 -5.32 6.09 -3.76
C ALA A 31 -4.64 6.19 -2.38
N ARG A 32 -4.26 7.40 -1.93
CA ARG A 32 -3.68 7.63 -0.60
C ARG A 32 -4.60 7.14 0.52
N ASN A 33 -5.90 7.42 0.44
CA ASN A 33 -6.87 6.98 1.43
C ASN A 33 -6.90 5.45 1.54
N ARG A 34 -6.92 4.75 0.40
CA ARG A 34 -6.93 3.27 0.37
C ARG A 34 -5.61 2.67 0.85
N PHE A 35 -4.47 3.21 0.40
CA PHE A 35 -3.16 2.78 0.90
C PHE A 35 -3.06 2.97 2.41
N GLY A 36 -3.55 4.10 2.96
CA GLY A 36 -3.57 4.34 4.41
C GLY A 36 -4.35 3.29 5.20
N LEU A 37 -5.52 2.87 4.70
CA LEU A 37 -6.32 1.80 5.32
C LEU A 37 -5.60 0.45 5.27
N ILE A 38 -4.99 0.11 4.12
CA ILE A 38 -4.25 -1.14 3.97
C ILE A 38 -3.01 -1.13 4.88
N TRP A 39 -2.29 -0.01 4.99
CA TRP A 39 -1.12 0.14 5.87
C TRP A 39 -1.46 -0.13 7.35
N GLN A 40 -2.57 0.44 7.83
CA GLN A 40 -3.06 0.20 9.18
C GLN A 40 -3.40 -1.28 9.41
N GLN A 41 -3.95 -1.96 8.39
CA GLN A 41 -4.27 -3.37 8.48
C GLN A 41 -3.03 -4.27 8.46
N ILE A 42 -2.04 -3.96 7.63
CA ILE A 42 -0.77 -4.72 7.58
C ILE A 42 -0.08 -4.63 8.94
N GLY A 43 -0.07 -3.43 9.55
CA GLY A 43 0.55 -3.19 10.85
C GLY A 43 2.09 -3.31 10.81
N PRO A 44 2.76 -3.01 11.94
CA PRO A 44 4.23 -2.97 11.99
C PRO A 44 4.90 -4.34 11.79
N ASP A 45 4.23 -5.42 12.22
CA ASP A 45 4.73 -6.80 12.13
C ASP A 45 4.22 -7.55 10.89
N GLY A 46 3.56 -6.84 9.98
CA GLY A 46 3.03 -7.42 8.74
C GLY A 46 4.14 -7.81 7.77
N ASP A 47 3.77 -8.61 6.76
CA ASP A 47 4.71 -9.15 5.79
C ASP A 47 5.60 -8.04 5.15
N PRO A 48 6.94 -8.20 5.14
CA PRO A 48 7.84 -7.18 4.61
C PRO A 48 7.58 -6.83 3.14
N LEU A 49 7.21 -7.80 2.30
CA LEU A 49 6.91 -7.55 0.90
C LEU A 49 5.70 -6.64 0.76
N HIS A 50 4.63 -6.88 1.53
CA HIS A 50 3.47 -6.00 1.51
C HIS A 50 3.76 -4.60 2.02
N ARG A 51 4.51 -4.50 3.13
CA ARG A 51 4.88 -3.21 3.73
C ARG A 51 5.69 -2.39 2.73
N CYS A 52 6.76 -2.94 2.16
CA CYS A 52 7.59 -2.24 1.20
C CYS A 52 6.82 -1.88 -0.07
N THR A 53 6.04 -2.82 -0.62
CA THR A 53 5.25 -2.56 -1.84
C THR A 53 4.24 -1.44 -1.63
N LEU A 54 3.52 -1.45 -0.50
CA LEU A 54 2.57 -0.38 -0.20
C LEU A 54 3.28 0.95 0.01
N ALA A 55 4.37 0.97 0.79
CA ALA A 55 5.11 2.19 1.10
C ALA A 55 5.59 2.90 -0.17
N HIS A 56 6.14 2.14 -1.13
CA HIS A 56 6.55 2.67 -2.43
C HIS A 56 5.39 3.36 -3.18
N TYR A 57 4.24 2.70 -3.33
CA TYR A 57 3.09 3.31 -4.00
C TYR A 57 2.41 4.42 -3.20
N MET A 58 2.53 4.40 -1.87
CA MET A 58 2.08 5.50 -1.02
C MET A 58 2.97 6.74 -1.19
N ALA A 59 4.27 6.56 -1.43
CA ALA A 59 5.20 7.63 -1.77
C ALA A 59 4.80 8.29 -3.10
N ASP A 60 4.62 7.50 -4.17
CA ASP A 60 4.19 7.98 -5.50
C ASP A 60 2.85 8.77 -5.48
N ALA A 61 2.02 8.52 -4.46
CA ALA A 61 0.73 9.17 -4.30
C ALA A 61 0.81 10.52 -3.55
N GLN A 62 1.95 10.87 -2.97
CA GLN A 62 2.17 12.17 -2.32
C GLN A 62 2.45 13.27 -3.35
N ASP A 63 2.01 14.48 -3.04
CA ASP A 63 2.32 15.68 -3.85
C ASP A 63 3.56 16.42 -3.34
N ASP A 64 3.93 16.18 -2.07
CA ASP A 64 5.04 16.83 -1.39
C ASP A 64 6.27 15.90 -1.39
N PRO A 65 7.42 16.32 -1.95
CA PRO A 65 8.61 15.48 -2.06
C PRO A 65 9.18 15.01 -0.72
N ASP A 66 9.07 15.82 0.34
CA ASP A 66 9.56 15.42 1.67
C ASP A 66 8.69 14.29 2.24
N THR A 67 7.38 14.35 2.01
CA THR A 67 6.43 13.30 2.40
C THR A 67 6.60 12.04 1.55
N GLU A 68 6.79 12.17 0.23
CA GLU A 68 7.16 11.07 -0.67
C GLU A 68 8.39 10.34 -0.15
N LEU A 69 9.48 11.08 0.12
CA LEU A 69 10.73 10.50 0.62
C LEU A 69 10.53 9.81 1.98
N ALA A 70 9.74 10.38 2.89
CA ALA A 70 9.48 9.76 4.19
C ALA A 70 8.81 8.37 4.09
N TRP A 71 8.14 8.07 2.97
CA TRP A 71 7.55 6.75 2.70
C TRP A 71 8.50 5.79 1.99
N ASP A 72 9.45 6.27 1.19
CA ASP A 72 10.32 5.43 0.33
C ASP A 72 11.71 5.12 0.95
N LEU A 73 11.95 5.51 2.21
CA LEU A 73 13.22 5.33 2.94
C LEU A 73 13.41 3.96 3.62
#